data_AF-A0A3B1CP48-F1
#
_entry.id   AF-A0A3B1CP48-F1
#
_cell.length_a   1.000
_cell.length_b   1.000
_cell.length_c   1.000
_cell.angle_alpha   90.00
_cell.angle_beta   90.00
_cell.angle_gamma   90.00
#
_symmetry.space_group_name_H-M   'P 1'
#
loop_
_entity.id
_entity.type
_entity.pdbx_description
1 polymer ?
#
loop_
_entity_poly.entity_id
_entity_poly.type
_entity_poly.pdbx_seq_one_letter_code
_entity_poly.pdbx_strand_id
1 'polypeptide(L)'
;MVFVDGDFWHGGQWKRRGFKSLDAQLQKVNNKKYWIEKIKKNMARDTKNNEKLKKAGYKVIRVWESDINKRLGWAVDKIVQQVQARRARLLK
;
A
#
# COMPACT_ATOMS: atom_id res chain seq x y z
N MET A 1 -0.93 -12.01 -5.29
CA MET A 1 -0.30 -10.78 -5.83
C MET A 1 0.25 -9.97 -4.68
N VAL A 2 1.53 -9.60 -4.75
CA VAL A 2 2.21 -8.80 -3.71
C VAL A 2 2.58 -7.46 -4.33
N PHE A 3 2.23 -6.36 -3.65
CA PHE A 3 2.66 -5.01 -4.00
C PHE A 3 3.59 -4.46 -2.93
N VAL A 4 4.65 -3.80 -3.38
CA VAL A 4 5.51 -2.96 -2.56
C VAL A 4 5.16 -1.51 -2.85
N ASP A 5 4.52 -0.86 -1.89
CA ASP A 5 4.02 0.50 -2.05
C ASP A 5 5.03 1.51 -1.49
N GLY A 6 5.48 2.42 -2.34
CA GLY A 6 6.20 3.60 -1.88
C GLY A 6 5.29 4.48 -1.02
N ASP A 7 5.75 4.82 0.19
CA ASP A 7 4.97 5.58 1.18
C ASP A 7 4.44 6.90 0.60
N PHE A 8 5.25 7.58 -0.22
CA PHE A 8 4.89 8.84 -0.87
C PHE A 8 3.82 8.69 -1.95
N TRP A 9 4.08 7.80 -2.90
CA TRP A 9 3.30 7.68 -4.13
C TRP A 9 1.89 7.13 -3.91
N HIS A 10 1.72 6.32 -2.87
CA HIS A 10 0.48 5.59 -2.59
C HIS A 10 -0.24 6.10 -1.33
N GLY A 11 0.22 7.22 -0.75
CA GLY A 11 -0.50 7.91 0.33
C GLY A 11 -0.42 7.26 1.71
N GLY A 12 0.57 6.39 1.97
CA GLY A 12 0.81 5.78 3.29
C GLY A 12 1.52 6.70 4.29
N GLN A 13 2.24 7.68 3.76
CA GLN A 13 3.14 8.57 4.51
C GLN A 13 2.48 9.51 5.53
N TRP A 14 1.35 10.13 5.22
CA TRP A 14 0.84 11.24 6.04
C TRP A 14 0.38 10.75 7.41
N LYS A 15 -0.32 9.61 7.47
CA LYS A 15 -0.71 8.95 8.73
C LYS A 15 0.51 8.52 9.54
N ARG A 16 1.49 7.88 8.89
CA ARG A 16 2.71 7.36 9.54
C ARG A 16 3.61 8.47 10.09
N ARG A 17 3.57 9.65 9.47
CA ARG A 17 4.30 10.86 9.90
C ARG A 17 3.49 11.74 10.86
N GLY A 18 2.31 11.31 11.30
CA GLY A 18 1.48 12.02 12.28
C GLY A 18 0.74 13.25 11.72
N PHE A 19 0.64 13.40 10.40
CA PHE A 19 -0.14 14.46 9.79
C PHE A 19 -1.64 14.13 9.79
N LYS A 20 -2.49 15.16 9.91
CA LYS A 20 -3.96 15.01 9.87
C LYS A 20 -4.49 14.66 8.48
N SER A 21 -3.77 15.02 7.43
CA SER A 21 -4.16 14.78 6.04
C SER A 21 -2.95 14.87 5.10
N LEU A 22 -3.13 14.44 3.85
CA LEU A 22 -2.16 14.65 2.79
C LEU A 22 -1.91 16.14 2.52
N ASP A 23 -2.95 16.97 2.61
CA ASP A 23 -2.86 18.42 2.50
C ASP A 23 -1.95 19.01 3.57
N ALA A 24 -2.12 18.58 4.83
CA ALA A 24 -1.28 19.02 5.94
C ALA A 24 0.19 18.63 5.73
N GLN A 25 0.44 17.43 5.20
CA GLN A 25 1.81 16.99 4.88
C GLN A 25 2.44 17.87 3.79
N LEU A 26 1.69 18.24 2.76
CA LEU A 26 2.21 18.92 1.57
C LEU A 26 2.09 20.46 1.65
N GLN A 27 1.77 21.02 2.83
CA GLN A 27 1.50 22.44 3.00
C GLN A 27 2.64 23.35 2.51
N LYS A 28 3.91 22.94 2.72
CA LYS A 28 5.11 23.69 2.33
C LYS A 28 5.73 23.23 1.00
N VAL A 29 5.06 22.35 0.26
CA VAL A 29 5.59 21.79 -1.00
C VAL A 29 5.14 22.64 -2.18
N ASN A 30 6.10 23.05 -3.02
CA ASN A 30 5.80 23.71 -4.29
C ASN A 30 4.91 22.80 -5.16
N ASN A 31 3.94 23.40 -5.85
CA ASN A 31 2.94 22.66 -6.63
C ASN A 31 2.10 21.68 -5.79
N LYS A 32 1.79 21.99 -4.52
CA LYS A 32 1.01 21.12 -3.63
C LYS A 32 -0.27 20.56 -4.27
N LYS A 33 -1.01 21.40 -5.02
CA LYS A 33 -2.27 21.00 -5.66
C LYS A 33 -2.04 19.87 -6.67
N TYR A 34 -0.99 19.97 -7.48
CA TYR A 34 -0.60 18.91 -8.40
C TYR A 34 -0.29 17.61 -7.66
N TRP A 35 0.52 17.67 -6.60
CA TRP A 35 0.92 16.49 -5.84
C TRP A 35 -0.24 15.81 -5.11
N ILE A 36 -1.11 16.60 -4.48
CA ILE A 36 -2.33 16.11 -3.82
C ILE A 36 -3.20 15.36 -4.85
N GLU A 37 -3.46 15.96 -6.01
CA GLU A 37 -4.27 15.34 -7.04
C GLU A 37 -3.61 14.08 -7.64
N LYS A 38 -2.29 14.11 -7.85
CA LYS A 38 -1.54 12.95 -8.34
C LYS A 38 -1.61 11.77 -7.36
N ILE A 39 -1.38 12.01 -6.08
CA ILE A 39 -1.41 10.97 -5.04
C ILE A 39 -2.85 10.44 -4.87
N LYS A 40 -3.87 11.31 -4.85
CA LYS A 40 -5.27 10.89 -4.82
C LYS A 40 -5.63 9.98 -6.01
N LYS A 41 -5.19 10.34 -7.23
CA LYS A 41 -5.38 9.51 -8.43
C LYS A 41 -4.68 8.15 -8.31
N ASN A 42 -3.46 8.11 -7.77
CA ASN A 42 -2.76 6.86 -7.49
C ASN A 42 -3.54 5.97 -6.51
N MET A 43 -3.99 6.54 -5.39
CA MET A 43 -4.80 5.82 -4.39
C MET A 43 -6.11 5.29 -4.98
N ALA A 44 -6.80 6.08 -5.82
CA ALA A 44 -8.02 5.64 -6.50
C ALA A 44 -7.74 4.48 -7.47
N ARG A 45 -6.64 4.55 -8.23
CA ARG A 45 -6.18 3.48 -9.10
C ARG A 45 -5.84 2.22 -8.29
N ASP A 46 -5.18 2.36 -7.15
CA ASP A 46 -4.84 1.25 -6.26
C ASP A 46 -6.08 0.52 -5.76
N THR A 47 -7.11 1.25 -5.35
CA THR A 47 -8.41 0.68 -4.96
C THR A 47 -9.03 -0.10 -6.12
N LYS A 48 -9.12 0.51 -7.31
CA LYS A 48 -9.67 -0.15 -8.52
C LYS A 48 -8.91 -1.42 -8.88
N ASN A 49 -7.58 -1.40 -8.80
CA ASN A 49 -6.74 -2.56 -9.10
C ASN A 49 -6.91 -3.65 -8.05
N ASN A 50 -7.00 -3.29 -6.76
CA ASN A 50 -7.26 -4.25 -5.69
C ASN A 50 -8.59 -4.98 -5.90
N GLU A 51 -9.64 -4.24 -6.27
CA GLU A 51 -10.96 -4.82 -6.56
C GLU A 51 -10.92 -5.75 -7.77
N LYS A 52 -10.30 -5.34 -8.87
CA LYS A 52 -10.13 -6.18 -10.07
C LYS A 52 -9.40 -7.48 -9.76
N LEU A 53 -8.29 -7.40 -9.04
CA LEU A 53 -7.51 -8.58 -8.65
C LEU A 53 -8.29 -9.50 -7.72
N LYS A 54 -9.01 -8.95 -6.74
CA LYS A 54 -9.89 -9.74 -5.86
C LYS A 54 -10.99 -10.46 -6.64
N LYS A 55 -11.65 -9.77 -7.59
CA LYS A 55 -12.68 -10.35 -8.47
C LYS A 55 -12.12 -11.47 -9.34
N ALA A 56 -10.87 -11.34 -9.78
CA ALA A 56 -10.15 -12.38 -10.52
C ALA A 56 -9.59 -13.51 -9.62
N GLY A 57 -9.98 -13.58 -8.34
CA GLY A 57 -9.58 -14.66 -7.43
C GLY A 57 -8.20 -14.49 -6.80
N TYR A 58 -7.49 -13.38 -7.05
CA TYR A 58 -6.20 -13.12 -6.43
C TYR A 58 -6.36 -12.63 -4.99
N LYS A 59 -5.58 -13.24 -4.08
CA LYS A 59 -5.26 -12.61 -2.81
C LYS A 59 -4.27 -11.47 -3.04
N VAL A 60 -4.64 -10.26 -2.64
CA VAL A 60 -3.79 -9.07 -2.69
C VAL A 60 -3.14 -8.83 -1.34
N ILE A 61 -1.81 -8.71 -1.33
CA ILE A 61 -1.00 -8.37 -0.16
C ILE A 61 -0.26 -7.08 -0.50
N ARG A 62 -0.32 -6.08 0.38
CA ARG A 62 0.44 -4.84 0.23
C ARG A 62 1.35 -4.63 1.44
N VAL A 63 2.58 -4.22 1.17
CA VAL A 63 3.62 -3.86 2.14
C VAL A 63 4.19 -2.50 1.78
N TRP A 64 4.43 -1.66 2.77
CA TRP A 64 4.96 -0.31 2.56
C TRP A 64 6.49 -0.34 2.52
N GLU A 65 7.11 0.53 1.72
CA GLU A 65 8.58 0.66 1.66
C GLU A 65 9.16 0.89 3.07
N SER A 66 8.49 1.70 3.90
CA SER A 66 8.94 1.97 5.27
C SER A 66 8.85 0.76 6.20
N ASP A 67 7.88 -0.13 5.99
CA ASP A 67 7.81 -1.38 6.76
C ASP A 67 8.95 -2.32 6.34
N ILE A 68 9.29 -2.38 5.05
CA ILE A 68 10.42 -3.16 4.55
C ILE A 68 11.74 -2.62 5.08
N ASN A 69 11.96 -1.32 4.98
CA ASN A 69 13.20 -0.66 5.41
C ASN A 69 13.43 -0.80 6.93
N LYS A 70 12.35 -0.81 7.73
CA LYS A 70 12.46 -0.92 9.20
C LYS A 70 12.43 -2.37 9.69
N ARG A 71 11.67 -3.24 9.03
CA ARG A 71 11.29 -4.57 9.53
C ARG A 71 11.10 -5.55 8.36
N LEU A 72 12.15 -5.79 7.61
CA LEU A 72 12.14 -6.71 6.47
C LEU A 72 11.57 -8.09 6.84
N GLY A 73 12.03 -8.68 7.95
CA GLY A 73 11.55 -9.97 8.44
C GLY A 73 10.03 -10.01 8.61
N TRP A 74 9.44 -8.98 9.22
CA TRP A 74 7.98 -8.87 9.35
C TRP A 74 7.26 -8.85 8.00
N ALA A 75 7.81 -8.13 7.02
CA ALA A 75 7.22 -8.06 5.68
C ALA A 75 7.25 -9.44 4.99
N VAL A 76 8.37 -10.15 5.11
CA VAL A 76 8.53 -11.52 4.59
C VAL A 76 7.56 -12.48 5.28
N ASP A 77 7.54 -12.49 6.62
CA ASP A 77 6.67 -13.37 7.40
C ASP A 77 5.20 -13.16 7.06
N LYS A 78 4.77 -11.90 6.95
CA LYS A 78 3.41 -11.55 6.52
C LYS A 78 3.06 -12.16 5.16
N ILE A 79 3.99 -12.14 4.19
CA ILE A 79 3.77 -12.71 2.87
C ILE A 79 3.71 -14.24 2.96
N VAL A 80 4.70 -14.86 3.60
CA VAL A 80 4.83 -16.32 3.75
C VAL A 80 3.59 -16.89 4.42
N GLN A 81 3.13 -16.31 5.52
CA GLN A 81 1.94 -16.75 6.25
C GLN A 81 0.69 -16.73 5.36
N GLN A 82 0.51 -15.69 4.54
CA GLN A 82 -0.65 -15.59 3.64
C GLN A 82 -0.59 -16.64 2.52
N VAL A 83 0.62 -16.92 1.98
CA VAL A 83 0.82 -17.96 0.96
C VAL A 83 0.53 -19.34 1.54
N GLN A 84 1.07 -19.66 2.72
CA GLN A 84 0.85 -20.93 3.41
C GLN A 84 -0.64 -21.13 3.74
N ALA A 85 -1.30 -20.11 4.31
CA ALA A 85 -2.73 -20.16 4.63
C ALA A 85 -3.63 -20.33 3.40
N ARG A 86 -3.21 -19.81 2.23
CA ARG A 86 -3.93 -20.04 0.97
C ARG A 86 -3.71 -21.46 0.45
N ARG A 87 -2.47 -21.97 0.51
CA ARG A 87 -2.13 -23.34 0.11
C ARG A 87 -2.89 -24.38 0.94
N ALA A 88 -2.91 -24.23 2.26
CA ALA A 88 -3.66 -25.12 3.15
C ALA A 88 -5.17 -25.14 2.86
N ARG A 89 -5.74 -24.02 2.41
CA ARG A 89 -7.15 -23.93 1.98
C ARG A 89 -7.46 -24.58 0.64
N LEU A 90 -6.45 -24.81 -0.20
CA LEU A 90 -6.63 -25.45 -1.52
C LEU A 90 -6.39 -26.96 -1.47
N LEU A 91 -5.72 -27.44 -0.42
CA LEU A 91 -5.41 -28.87 -0.20
C LEU A 91 -6.40 -29.56 0.75
N LYS A 92 -7.38 -28.82 1.27
CA LYS A 92 -8.56 -29.34 1.97
C LYS A 92 -9.70 -29.40 0.98
#